data_AF-A0A2N0WBD3-F1
#
_entry.id   AF-A0A2N0WBD3-F1
#
_cell.length_a   1.000
_cell.length_b   1.000
_cell.length_c   1.000
_cell.angle_alpha   90.00
_cell.angle_beta   90.00
_cell.angle_gamma   90.00
#
_symmetry.space_group_name_H-M   'P 1'
#
loop_
_entity.id
_entity.type
_entity.pdbx_description
1 polymer ?
#
loop_
_entity_poly.entity_id
_entity_poly.type
_entity_poly.pdbx_seq_one_letter_code
_entity_poly.pdbx_strand_id
1 'polypeptide(L)'
;MMNYSKKVLLGFLPIILCMSCSNGQSAAQTDSDTEGFIKKLNQQHQFKVHGCAINYNGTDLYMDSTVEPWIKALGKNYRKVDSTDGINLTNLYIYDDIGVRLVERKNDKQIDSFRFRLERPEHDIKKETDAEIEEELKKPDTEQVRSIFKDAIDVDGILVGAYPMHDEVRNKFHSKTRVSYNLTISCENDQKGKPFGIELSTSFNDPEVIDHMYFYNYFDSISDEEKARQRKEFCEGPDRDHPILGGGCEDYPVKK
;
A
#
# COMPACT_ATOMS: atom_id res chain seq x y z
N MET A 1 -47.18 -64.70 -6.34
CA MET A 1 -47.32 -63.26 -6.64
C MET A 1 -46.69 -62.46 -5.51
N MET A 2 -45.90 -61.45 -5.87
CA MET A 2 -45.44 -60.30 -5.06
C MET A 2 -44.49 -60.52 -3.86
N ASN A 3 -43.20 -60.41 -4.20
CA ASN A 3 -42.11 -59.69 -3.51
C ASN A 3 -42.48 -58.76 -2.34
N TYR A 4 -41.61 -58.70 -1.32
CA TYR A 4 -40.91 -57.48 -0.89
C TYR A 4 -39.69 -57.79 0.01
N SER A 5 -38.51 -57.42 -0.46
CA SER A 5 -37.21 -57.44 0.24
C SER A 5 -37.08 -56.33 1.31
N LYS A 6 -36.30 -56.60 2.37
CA LYS A 6 -35.50 -55.65 3.19
C LYS A 6 -34.76 -56.47 4.27
N LYS A 7 -33.51 -56.23 4.68
CA LYS A 7 -32.38 -55.39 4.24
C LYS A 7 -31.19 -55.93 5.06
N VAL A 8 -30.08 -56.25 4.41
CA VAL A 8 -28.80 -56.59 5.04
C VAL A 8 -28.16 -55.30 5.56
N LEU A 9 -27.75 -55.27 6.83
CA LEU A 9 -26.97 -54.18 7.42
C LEU A 9 -25.54 -54.69 7.63
N LEU A 10 -24.68 -54.50 6.62
CA LEU A 10 -23.23 -54.67 6.74
C LEU A 10 -22.61 -53.27 6.88
N GLY A 11 -22.03 -53.02 8.06
CA GLY A 11 -21.33 -51.79 8.37
C GLY A 11 -20.05 -51.66 7.55
N PHE A 12 -19.92 -50.55 6.83
CA PHE A 12 -18.68 -50.13 6.19
C PHE A 12 -18.00 -49.06 7.07
N LEU A 13 -16.79 -49.36 7.55
CA LEU A 13 -15.84 -48.36 8.07
C LEU A 13 -15.21 -47.61 6.88
N PRO A 14 -15.10 -46.27 6.90
CA PRO A 14 -14.25 -45.56 5.94
C PRO A 14 -12.79 -45.61 6.41
N ILE A 15 -11.93 -46.27 5.63
CA ILE A 15 -10.47 -46.18 5.72
C ILE A 15 -10.08 -44.80 5.18
N ILE A 16 -9.74 -43.87 6.07
CA ILE A 16 -9.14 -42.59 5.70
C ILE A 16 -7.68 -42.88 5.31
N LEU A 17 -7.43 -42.92 4.00
CA LEU A 17 -6.09 -42.91 3.43
C LEU A 17 -5.45 -41.54 3.70
N CYS A 18 -4.59 -41.45 4.70
CA CYS A 18 -3.66 -40.33 4.86
C CYS A 18 -2.66 -40.36 3.71
N MET A 19 -2.91 -39.57 2.66
CA MET A 19 -1.88 -39.19 1.71
C MET A 19 -0.93 -38.22 2.41
N SER A 20 0.27 -38.72 2.72
CA SER A 20 1.41 -37.91 3.13
C SER A 20 1.85 -37.04 1.95
N CYS A 21 1.34 -35.81 1.88
CA CYS A 21 1.99 -34.75 1.11
C CYS A 21 3.08 -34.14 1.99
N SER A 22 4.31 -34.60 1.75
CA SER A 22 5.55 -33.95 2.15
C SER A 22 5.62 -32.58 1.50
N ASN A 23 5.35 -31.51 2.25
CA ASN A 23 5.85 -30.18 1.94
C ASN A 23 6.83 -29.79 3.03
N GLY A 24 8.06 -29.48 2.59
CA GLY A 24 9.15 -29.08 3.45
C GLY A 24 8.74 -27.94 4.35
N GLN A 25 8.72 -28.21 5.65
CA GLN A 25 8.89 -27.18 6.66
C GLN A 25 10.29 -26.61 6.44
N SER A 26 10.37 -25.47 5.76
CA SER A 26 11.45 -24.54 6.05
C SER A 26 11.26 -24.19 7.52
N ALA A 27 12.22 -24.60 8.35
CA ALA A 27 12.26 -24.21 9.73
C ALA A 27 12.22 -22.68 9.76
N ALA A 28 11.11 -22.12 10.24
CA ALA A 28 11.09 -20.74 10.66
C ALA A 28 12.20 -20.61 11.71
N GLN A 29 13.31 -19.99 11.35
CA GLN A 29 14.16 -19.36 12.33
C GLN A 29 13.25 -18.35 13.02
N THR A 30 12.76 -18.72 14.20
CA THR A 30 12.21 -17.78 15.16
C THR A 30 13.36 -16.85 15.52
N ASP A 31 13.43 -15.71 14.84
CA ASP A 31 14.18 -14.55 15.30
C ASP A 31 13.71 -14.27 16.72
N SER A 32 14.58 -14.55 17.68
CA SER A 32 14.30 -14.45 19.11
C SER A 32 14.23 -13.02 19.63
N ASP A 33 14.29 -12.01 18.75
CA ASP A 33 14.64 -10.64 19.12
C ASP A 33 13.56 -9.59 18.74
N THR A 34 12.35 -10.02 18.38
CA THR A 34 11.22 -9.08 18.21
C THR A 34 10.01 -9.57 19.01
N GLU A 35 9.73 -8.90 20.14
CA GLU A 35 8.53 -9.13 20.93
C GLU A 35 7.27 -9.12 20.04
N GLY A 36 6.56 -10.25 20.00
CA GLY A 36 5.11 -10.29 19.88
C GLY A 36 4.44 -10.08 18.52
N PHE A 37 5.09 -9.51 17.50
CA PHE A 37 4.42 -9.24 16.21
C PHE A 37 4.67 -10.33 15.16
N ILE A 38 3.64 -11.13 14.90
CA ILE A 38 3.65 -12.12 13.81
C ILE A 38 2.93 -11.49 12.62
N LYS A 39 3.68 -11.22 11.54
CA LYS A 39 3.10 -10.82 10.26
C LYS A 39 2.21 -11.93 9.73
N LYS A 40 0.97 -11.56 9.41
CA LYS A 40 -0.03 -12.41 8.77
C LYS A 40 -0.75 -11.60 7.71
N LEU A 41 -1.55 -12.23 6.85
CA LEU A 41 -2.41 -11.49 5.93
C LEU A 41 -3.69 -11.07 6.63
N ASN A 42 -4.14 -9.85 6.34
CA ASN A 42 -5.43 -9.36 6.79
C ASN A 42 -6.56 -10.22 6.21
N GLN A 43 -7.46 -10.76 7.04
CA GLN A 43 -8.50 -11.67 6.54
C GLN A 43 -9.63 -10.97 5.77
N GLN A 44 -9.85 -9.68 6.00
CA GLN A 44 -10.93 -8.89 5.40
C GLN A 44 -10.44 -8.06 4.21
N HIS A 45 -9.18 -7.62 4.25
CA HIS A 45 -8.58 -6.71 3.29
C HIS A 45 -7.24 -7.28 2.80
N GLN A 46 -7.28 -8.39 2.06
CA GLN A 46 -6.08 -9.04 1.54
C GLN A 46 -5.51 -8.23 0.37
N PHE A 47 -4.28 -7.75 0.53
CA PHE A 47 -3.50 -7.19 -0.56
C PHE A 47 -2.35 -8.15 -0.90
N LYS A 48 -2.23 -8.47 -2.19
CA LYS A 48 -1.12 -9.27 -2.72
C LYS A 48 -0.58 -8.62 -3.97
N VAL A 49 0.72 -8.40 -4.02
CA VAL A 49 1.43 -7.89 -5.19
C VAL A 49 2.06 -9.07 -5.91
N HIS A 50 1.76 -9.17 -7.21
CA HIS A 50 2.36 -10.15 -8.09
C HIS A 50 2.58 -9.52 -9.47
N GLY A 51 3.84 -9.29 -9.81
CA GLY A 51 4.20 -8.42 -10.93
C GLY A 51 3.48 -7.08 -10.84
N CYS A 52 2.97 -6.54 -11.96
CA CYS A 52 2.33 -5.21 -11.98
C CYS A 52 0.90 -5.15 -11.42
N ALA A 53 0.36 -6.25 -10.91
CA ALA A 53 -0.98 -6.31 -10.34
C ALA A 53 -0.93 -6.21 -8.81
N ILE A 54 -1.79 -5.36 -8.28
CA ILE A 54 -2.12 -5.29 -6.85
C ILE A 54 -3.47 -5.99 -6.69
N ASN A 55 -3.45 -7.26 -6.30
CA ASN A 55 -4.65 -8.04 -6.05
C ASN A 55 -5.25 -7.68 -4.69
N TYR A 56 -6.46 -7.12 -4.71
CA TYR A 56 -7.26 -6.89 -3.52
C TYR A 56 -8.45 -7.86 -3.49
N ASN A 57 -8.45 -8.79 -2.52
CA ASN A 57 -9.50 -9.81 -2.35
C ASN A 57 -9.89 -10.51 -3.67
N GLY A 58 -8.91 -10.87 -4.51
CA GLY A 58 -9.13 -11.54 -5.80
C GLY A 58 -9.35 -10.61 -6.99
N THR A 59 -9.34 -9.29 -6.81
CA THR A 59 -9.47 -8.31 -7.89
C THR A 59 -8.14 -7.61 -8.16
N ASP A 60 -7.63 -7.70 -9.39
CA ASP A 60 -6.41 -7.02 -9.78
C ASP A 60 -6.63 -5.53 -10.02
N LEU A 61 -5.81 -4.71 -9.36
CA LEU A 61 -5.75 -3.27 -9.46
C LEU A 61 -4.38 -2.84 -10.00
N TYR A 62 -4.35 -1.73 -10.72
CA TYR A 62 -3.17 -1.28 -11.45
C TYR A 62 -2.94 0.22 -11.20
N MET A 63 -1.70 0.59 -10.90
CA MET A 63 -1.33 1.99 -10.59
C MET A 63 -1.47 2.93 -11.80
N ASP A 64 -1.41 2.40 -13.03
CA ASP A 64 -1.62 3.16 -14.26
C ASP A 64 -3.09 3.23 -14.70
N SER A 65 -4.02 2.69 -13.90
CA SER A 65 -5.45 2.81 -14.15
C SER A 65 -6.05 4.09 -13.57
N THR A 66 -7.28 4.41 -13.99
CA THR A 66 -8.08 5.47 -13.37
C THR A 66 -8.61 5.05 -12.00
N VAL A 67 -9.21 5.98 -11.25
CA VAL A 67 -9.73 5.69 -9.91
C VAL A 67 -10.95 4.74 -9.89
N GLU A 68 -11.68 4.60 -10.99
CA GLU A 68 -12.94 3.85 -11.01
C GLU A 68 -12.80 2.35 -10.66
N PRO A 69 -11.85 1.58 -11.24
CA PRO A 69 -11.58 0.20 -10.82
C PRO A 69 -11.28 0.07 -9.33
N TRP A 70 -10.53 1.03 -8.77
CA TRP A 70 -10.15 1.03 -7.36
C TRP A 70 -11.35 1.26 -6.45
N ILE A 71 -12.18 2.26 -6.73
CA ILE A 71 -13.43 2.52 -5.98
C ILE A 71 -14.37 1.32 -6.07
N LYS A 72 -14.45 0.67 -7.24
CA LYS A 72 -15.29 -0.52 -7.41
C LYS A 72 -14.82 -1.68 -6.53
N ALA A 73 -13.50 -1.87 -6.38
CA ALA A 73 -12.92 -2.95 -5.59
C ALA A 73 -12.93 -2.66 -4.09
N LEU A 74 -12.44 -1.49 -3.67
CA LEU A 74 -12.34 -1.10 -2.26
C LEU A 74 -13.70 -0.76 -1.65
N GLY A 75 -14.68 -0.36 -2.47
CA GLY A 75 -16.02 -0.03 -2.06
C GLY A 75 -16.30 1.47 -2.04
N LYS A 76 -17.56 1.84 -1.73
CA LYS A 76 -18.03 3.24 -1.78
C LYS A 76 -17.90 3.97 -0.43
N ASN A 77 -17.44 3.29 0.62
CA ASN A 77 -17.34 3.86 1.97
C ASN A 77 -16.03 4.64 2.15
N TYR A 78 -15.82 5.65 1.30
CA TYR A 78 -14.67 6.56 1.41
C TYR A 78 -15.13 7.99 1.66
N ARG A 79 -14.28 8.77 2.32
CA ARG A 79 -14.36 10.24 2.29
C ARG A 79 -13.55 10.75 1.13
N LYS A 80 -14.08 11.74 0.41
CA LYS A 80 -13.32 12.47 -0.59
C LYS A 80 -12.85 13.80 -0.01
N VAL A 81 -11.55 14.07 -0.08
CA VAL A 81 -10.96 15.37 0.24
C VAL A 81 -10.30 15.89 -1.03
N ASP A 82 -10.63 17.12 -1.39
CA ASP A 82 -9.92 17.83 -2.45
C ASP A 82 -8.65 18.42 -1.84
N SER A 83 -7.48 17.90 -2.22
CA SER A 83 -6.23 18.53 -1.77
C SER A 83 -6.11 19.92 -2.39
N THR A 84 -5.73 20.86 -1.54
CA THR A 84 -5.53 22.27 -1.90
C THR A 84 -4.06 22.62 -2.13
N ASP A 85 -3.15 21.63 -2.06
CA ASP A 85 -1.73 21.83 -2.35
C ASP A 85 -1.55 22.17 -3.83
N GLY A 86 -1.35 23.47 -4.10
CA GLY A 86 -1.50 24.14 -5.40
C GLY A 86 -0.61 23.67 -6.55
N ILE A 87 0.29 22.70 -6.33
CA ILE A 87 1.22 22.18 -7.33
C ILE A 87 0.75 20.85 -7.90
N ASN A 88 0.26 19.96 -7.04
CA ASN A 88 -0.22 18.65 -7.42
C ASN A 88 -1.70 18.57 -7.08
N LEU A 89 -2.53 19.10 -7.99
CA LEU A 89 -3.98 18.95 -7.93
C LEU A 89 -4.31 17.44 -7.84
N THR A 90 -4.63 16.97 -6.64
CA THR A 90 -4.98 15.57 -6.38
C THR A 90 -6.37 15.45 -5.78
N ASN A 91 -7.03 14.33 -6.06
CA ASN A 91 -8.22 13.87 -5.36
C ASN A 91 -7.77 12.82 -4.34
N LEU A 92 -8.13 13.00 -3.07
CA LEU A 92 -7.84 12.03 -2.02
C LEU A 92 -9.11 11.24 -1.69
N TYR A 93 -9.00 9.93 -1.75
CA TYR A 93 -10.04 8.97 -1.38
C TYR A 93 -9.57 8.23 -0.14
N ILE A 94 -10.20 8.51 1.00
CA ILE A 94 -9.78 8.02 2.31
C ILE A 94 -10.74 6.93 2.78
N TYR A 95 -10.22 5.71 2.94
CA TYR A 95 -10.94 4.55 3.44
C TYR A 95 -10.63 4.38 4.92
N ASP A 96 -11.44 5.05 5.74
CA ASP A 96 -11.26 5.14 7.19
C ASP A 96 -11.36 3.80 7.90
N ASP A 97 -12.16 2.87 7.39
CA ASP A 97 -12.36 1.51 7.92
C ASP A 97 -11.19 0.58 7.61
N ILE A 98 -10.57 0.74 6.44
CA ILE A 98 -9.43 -0.07 6.00
C ILE A 98 -8.10 0.47 6.56
N GLY A 99 -7.98 1.79 6.73
CA GLY A 99 -6.72 2.42 7.09
C GLY A 99 -5.84 2.79 5.89
N VAL A 100 -6.45 3.10 4.75
CA VAL A 100 -5.73 3.43 3.50
C VAL A 100 -6.21 4.72 2.84
N ARG A 101 -5.32 5.35 2.08
CA ARG A 101 -5.60 6.52 1.24
C ARG A 101 -5.20 6.24 -0.20
N LEU A 102 -6.11 6.46 -1.14
CA LEU A 102 -5.86 6.45 -2.56
C LEU A 102 -5.78 7.88 -3.09
N VAL A 103 -4.73 8.19 -3.83
CA VAL A 103 -4.45 9.52 -4.36
C VAL A 103 -4.53 9.45 -5.89
N GLU A 104 -5.44 10.22 -6.47
CA GLU A 104 -5.59 10.34 -7.93
C GLU A 104 -5.09 11.72 -8.37
N ARG A 105 -4.28 11.78 -9.42
CA ARG A 105 -3.88 13.05 -10.04
C ARG A 105 -5.04 13.62 -10.85
N LYS A 106 -5.38 14.89 -10.66
CA LYS A 106 -6.50 15.52 -11.36
C LYS A 106 -6.24 15.71 -12.86
N ASN A 107 -4.98 15.81 -13.27
CA ASN A 107 -4.59 16.17 -14.63
C ASN A 107 -4.72 15.01 -15.63
N ASP A 108 -4.23 13.82 -15.25
CA ASP A 108 -4.27 12.62 -16.11
C ASP A 108 -5.19 11.51 -15.57
N LYS A 109 -5.84 11.74 -14.41
CA LYS A 109 -6.75 10.80 -13.73
C LYS A 109 -6.11 9.47 -13.36
N GLN A 110 -4.79 9.38 -13.34
CA GLN A 110 -4.09 8.17 -12.89
C GLN A 110 -3.92 8.17 -11.37
N ILE A 111 -3.68 6.98 -10.83
CA ILE A 111 -3.28 6.84 -9.43
C ILE A 111 -1.85 7.35 -9.25
N ASP A 112 -1.72 8.33 -8.37
CA ASP A 112 -0.43 8.81 -7.87
C ASP A 112 0.16 7.81 -6.89
N SER A 113 -0.59 7.56 -5.82
CA SER A 113 -0.15 6.73 -4.71
C SER A 113 -1.31 6.05 -3.99
N PHE A 114 -1.00 4.90 -3.39
CA PHE A 114 -1.89 4.16 -2.51
C PHE A 114 -1.15 3.92 -1.19
N ARG A 115 -1.61 4.55 -0.11
CA ARG A 115 -0.87 4.74 1.14
C ARG A 115 -1.55 4.03 2.29
N PHE A 116 -0.76 3.42 3.17
CA PHE A 116 -1.23 2.68 4.33
C PHE A 116 -0.90 3.44 5.61
N ARG A 117 -1.88 3.53 6.51
CA ARG A 117 -1.64 3.94 7.91
C ARG A 117 -1.33 2.68 8.71
N LEU A 118 -0.06 2.37 8.91
CA LEU A 118 0.36 1.14 9.60
C LEU A 118 0.24 1.22 11.11
N GLU A 119 0.26 0.05 11.75
CA GLU A 119 0.36 -0.08 13.19
C GLU A 119 1.69 0.48 13.69
N ARG A 120 1.64 1.12 14.85
CA ARG A 120 2.79 1.78 15.48
C ARG A 120 3.21 0.98 16.71
N PRO A 121 4.52 0.86 16.98
CA PRO A 121 4.99 0.27 18.23
C PRO A 121 4.57 1.12 19.43
N GLU A 122 4.52 0.52 20.62
CA GLU A 122 4.18 1.23 21.86
C GLU A 122 5.25 2.26 22.27
N HIS A 123 6.53 1.99 21.93
CA HIS A 123 7.62 2.92 22.22
C HIS A 123 7.77 3.97 21.11
N ASP A 124 7.75 5.22 21.55
CA ASP A 124 7.57 6.39 20.70
C ASP A 124 8.78 6.67 19.80
N ILE A 125 8.59 6.46 18.51
CA ILE A 125 9.40 7.03 17.45
C ILE A 125 8.81 8.39 17.13
N LYS A 126 9.45 9.46 17.61
CA LYS A 126 9.14 10.88 17.33
C LYS A 126 8.30 11.11 16.06
N LYS A 127 6.97 11.13 16.20
CA LYS A 127 5.93 11.51 15.22
C LYS A 127 4.71 12.05 15.97
N GLU A 128 3.72 12.60 15.24
CA GLU A 128 2.48 13.18 15.77
C GLU A 128 1.91 12.33 16.92
N THR A 129 1.76 12.95 18.09
CA THR A 129 1.18 12.36 19.29
C THR A 129 -0.26 11.93 19.03
N ASP A 130 -0.78 10.97 19.80
CA ASP A 130 -2.18 10.56 19.68
C ASP A 130 -3.14 11.75 19.85
N ALA A 131 -2.80 12.72 20.70
CA ALA A 131 -3.58 13.95 20.86
C ALA A 131 -3.57 14.83 19.59
N GLU A 132 -2.43 14.98 18.92
CA GLU A 132 -2.33 15.71 17.64
C GLU A 132 -3.14 15.00 16.56
N ILE A 133 -3.08 13.67 16.49
CA ILE A 133 -3.88 12.87 15.57
C ILE A 133 -5.38 13.07 15.86
N GLU A 134 -5.78 12.96 17.12
CA GLU A 134 -7.18 13.13 17.52
C GLU A 134 -7.70 14.53 17.18
N GLU A 135 -6.87 15.56 17.36
CA GLU A 135 -7.22 16.93 16.98
C GLU A 135 -7.37 17.08 15.47
N GLU A 136 -6.43 16.53 14.68
CA GLU A 136 -6.55 16.51 13.22
C GLU A 136 -7.80 15.77 12.75
N LEU A 137 -8.17 14.66 13.40
CA LEU A 137 -9.35 13.86 13.06
C LEU A 137 -10.70 14.57 13.32
N LYS A 138 -10.69 15.68 14.07
CA LYS A 138 -11.87 16.56 14.26
C LYS A 138 -12.12 17.46 13.05
N LYS A 139 -11.09 17.75 12.25
CA LYS A 139 -11.24 18.61 11.07
C LYS A 139 -12.06 17.87 10.00
N PRO A 140 -13.07 18.51 9.39
CA PRO A 140 -13.94 17.85 8.41
C PRO A 140 -13.20 17.48 7.11
N ASP A 141 -12.18 18.25 6.76
CA ASP A 141 -11.31 18.12 5.60
C ASP A 141 -9.99 17.42 5.90
N THR A 142 -9.88 16.79 7.08
CA THR A 142 -8.66 16.06 7.45
C THR A 142 -8.31 15.00 6.42
N GLU A 143 -7.06 15.01 6.00
CA GLU A 143 -6.53 13.95 5.17
C GLU A 143 -6.19 12.69 5.99
N GLN A 144 -6.09 12.81 7.31
CA GLN A 144 -5.74 11.69 8.19
C GLN A 144 -6.78 10.56 8.09
N VAL A 145 -6.28 9.32 8.09
CA VAL A 145 -7.13 8.13 8.10
C VAL A 145 -7.49 7.76 9.52
N ARG A 146 -8.74 7.39 9.80
CA ARG A 146 -9.19 7.09 11.18
C ARG A 146 -8.65 5.78 11.74
N SER A 147 -8.61 4.71 10.95
CA SER A 147 -8.12 3.42 11.39
C SER A 147 -6.69 3.15 10.93
N ILE A 148 -6.07 2.23 11.63
CA ILE A 148 -4.81 1.61 11.23
C ILE A 148 -5.11 0.41 10.35
N PHE A 149 -4.39 0.30 9.23
CA PHE A 149 -4.31 -0.94 8.47
C PHE A 149 -3.57 -1.98 9.29
N LYS A 150 -4.28 -3.03 9.66
CA LYS A 150 -3.75 -4.16 10.43
C LYS A 150 -3.18 -5.22 9.52
N ASP A 151 -2.19 -5.94 10.03
CA ASP A 151 -1.53 -7.07 9.38
C ASP A 151 -0.65 -6.66 8.18
N ALA A 152 -0.22 -7.64 7.39
CA ALA A 152 0.74 -7.48 6.30
C ALA A 152 0.09 -7.60 4.92
N ILE A 153 0.85 -7.15 3.93
CA ILE A 153 0.65 -7.30 2.49
C ILE A 153 1.60 -8.38 2.00
N ASP A 154 1.13 -9.24 1.10
CA ASP A 154 2.00 -10.17 0.38
C ASP A 154 2.69 -9.44 -0.78
N VAL A 155 4.02 -9.38 -0.81
CA VAL A 155 4.78 -8.81 -1.91
C VAL A 155 5.69 -9.90 -2.49
N ASP A 156 5.23 -10.54 -3.57
CA ASP A 156 5.89 -11.69 -4.20
C ASP A 156 6.29 -12.80 -3.20
N GLY A 157 5.42 -13.14 -2.26
CA GLY A 157 5.62 -14.17 -1.25
C GLY A 157 6.26 -13.69 0.04
N ILE A 158 6.62 -12.40 0.17
CA ILE A 158 7.19 -11.81 1.39
C ILE A 158 6.13 -10.96 2.09
N LEU A 159 5.91 -11.18 3.38
CA LEU A 159 4.95 -10.41 4.16
C LEU A 159 5.54 -9.08 4.61
N VAL A 160 4.97 -7.99 4.10
CA VAL A 160 5.38 -6.61 4.39
C VAL A 160 4.24 -5.88 5.10
N GLY A 161 4.50 -5.37 6.30
CA GLY A 161 3.50 -4.67 7.10
C GLY A 161 4.17 -3.82 8.15
N ALA A 162 3.44 -3.45 9.19
CA ALA A 162 4.06 -2.90 10.39
C ALA A 162 5.15 -3.85 10.90
N TYR A 163 6.13 -3.28 11.61
CA TYR A 163 7.25 -3.91 12.31
C TYR A 163 7.16 -5.45 12.54
N PRO A 164 8.26 -6.19 12.48
CA PRO A 164 9.62 -5.71 12.32
C PRO A 164 10.11 -5.72 10.86
N MET A 165 11.20 -5.01 10.59
CA MET A 165 11.89 -5.00 9.31
C MET A 165 12.80 -6.24 9.17
N HIS A 166 12.18 -7.43 9.04
CA HIS A 166 12.89 -8.69 8.86
C HIS A 166 13.88 -8.69 7.68
N ASP A 167 14.90 -9.53 7.74
CA ASP A 167 15.94 -9.67 6.71
C ASP A 167 15.38 -9.93 5.32
N GLU A 168 14.32 -10.72 5.18
CA GLU A 168 13.64 -10.94 3.90
C GLU A 168 13.13 -9.64 3.27
N VAL A 169 12.61 -8.71 4.08
CA VAL A 169 12.16 -7.39 3.62
C VAL A 169 13.37 -6.53 3.25
N ARG A 170 14.41 -6.50 4.09
CA ARG A 170 15.65 -5.74 3.82
C ARG A 170 16.37 -6.21 2.56
N ASN A 171 16.34 -7.51 2.29
CA ASN A 171 16.98 -8.12 1.13
C ASN A 171 16.16 -7.87 -0.15
N LYS A 172 14.83 -7.78 -0.05
CA LYS A 172 13.95 -7.49 -1.17
C LYS A 172 13.94 -6.00 -1.52
N PHE A 173 13.94 -5.11 -0.53
CA PHE A 173 13.88 -3.66 -0.72
C PHE A 173 15.26 -3.03 -0.66
N HIS A 174 15.61 -2.22 -1.66
CA HIS A 174 16.86 -1.48 -1.67
C HIS A 174 16.78 -0.26 -0.74
N SER A 175 17.79 -0.04 0.10
CA SER A 175 17.89 1.17 0.94
C SER A 175 18.22 2.40 0.09
N LYS A 176 17.27 3.33 -0.09
CA LYS A 176 17.56 4.69 -0.63
C LYS A 176 18.36 5.52 0.37
N THR A 177 17.96 5.45 1.63
CA THR A 177 18.64 6.06 2.77
C THR A 177 18.60 5.09 3.94
N ARG A 178 19.30 5.38 5.04
CA ARG A 178 19.24 4.54 6.26
C ARG A 178 17.82 4.33 6.80
N VAL A 179 16.86 5.17 6.39
CA VAL A 179 15.49 5.19 6.90
C VAL A 179 14.40 5.03 5.82
N SER A 180 14.76 4.94 4.54
CA SER A 180 13.82 4.77 3.41
C SER A 180 14.30 3.66 2.49
N TYR A 181 13.39 2.71 2.22
CA TYR A 181 13.65 1.49 1.45
C TYR A 181 12.66 1.41 0.30
N ASN A 182 13.13 1.06 -0.90
CA ASN A 182 12.33 1.03 -2.11
C ASN A 182 12.41 -0.31 -2.84
N LEU A 183 11.31 -0.67 -3.47
CA LEU A 183 11.23 -1.79 -4.41
C LEU A 183 10.54 -1.31 -5.68
N THR A 184 11.20 -1.50 -6.82
CA THR A 184 10.57 -1.34 -8.13
C THR A 184 9.94 -2.66 -8.52
N ILE A 185 8.62 -2.69 -8.66
CA ILE A 185 7.87 -3.83 -9.17
C ILE A 185 7.88 -3.78 -10.69
N SER A 186 8.34 -4.87 -11.32
CA SER A 186 8.31 -5.04 -12.77
C SER A 186 7.15 -5.96 -13.16
N CYS A 187 6.62 -5.79 -14.36
CA CYS A 187 5.55 -6.66 -14.86
C CYS A 187 6.14 -8.00 -15.28
N GLU A 188 5.40 -9.08 -15.05
CA GLU A 188 5.72 -10.35 -15.70
C GLU A 188 5.43 -10.26 -17.21
N ASN A 189 6.03 -11.17 -17.99
CA ASN A 189 5.86 -11.19 -19.44
C ASN A 189 4.38 -11.24 -19.81
N ASP A 190 3.96 -10.32 -20.70
CA ASP A 190 2.59 -10.18 -21.19
C ASP A 190 1.53 -9.84 -20.12
N GLN A 191 1.94 -9.52 -18.89
CA GLN A 191 1.03 -9.08 -17.84
C GLN A 191 0.48 -7.67 -18.14
N LYS A 192 -0.79 -7.45 -17.83
CA LYS A 192 -1.39 -6.11 -17.87
C LYS A 192 -0.74 -5.18 -16.84
N GLY A 193 -0.72 -3.89 -17.13
CA GLY A 193 -0.33 -2.83 -16.21
C GLY A 193 1.04 -2.24 -16.53
N LYS A 194 1.56 -1.43 -15.60
CA LYS A 194 2.88 -0.81 -15.70
C LYS A 194 3.68 -0.96 -14.40
N PRO A 195 5.03 -0.94 -14.49
CA PRO A 195 5.88 -0.94 -13.32
C PRO A 195 5.52 0.18 -12.35
N PHE A 196 5.58 -0.13 -11.06
CA PHE A 196 5.28 0.81 -9.98
C PHE A 196 6.21 0.58 -8.79
N GLY A 197 6.26 1.54 -7.89
CA GLY A 197 7.15 1.53 -6.74
C GLY A 197 6.43 1.19 -5.45
N ILE A 198 7.13 0.52 -4.55
CA ILE A 198 6.75 0.39 -3.15
C ILE A 198 7.84 1.06 -2.33
N GLU A 199 7.46 1.98 -1.44
CA GLU A 199 8.37 2.62 -0.50
C GLU A 199 7.94 2.31 0.93
N LEU A 200 8.94 1.95 1.73
CA LEU A 200 8.85 1.73 3.17
C LEU A 200 9.71 2.79 3.87
N SER A 201 9.20 3.34 4.97
CA SER A 201 9.98 4.20 5.86
C SER A 201 10.11 3.57 7.23
N THR A 202 11.24 3.89 7.87
CA THR A 202 11.56 3.46 9.23
C THR A 202 12.00 4.65 10.06
N SER A 203 12.02 4.48 11.37
CA SER A 203 12.63 5.46 12.27
C SER A 203 14.15 5.47 12.14
N PHE A 204 14.75 6.65 12.27
CA PHE A 204 16.19 6.74 12.49
C PHE A 204 16.63 6.11 13.82
N ASN A 205 15.80 6.28 14.87
CA ASN A 205 16.11 5.78 16.21
C ASN A 205 15.70 4.31 16.40
N ASP A 206 14.90 3.78 15.48
CA ASP A 206 14.41 2.41 15.50
C ASP A 206 14.23 1.86 14.07
N PRO A 207 15.33 1.43 13.44
CA PRO A 207 15.31 0.96 12.06
C PRO A 207 14.56 -0.37 11.85
N GLU A 208 14.10 -1.01 12.93
CA GLU A 208 13.28 -2.22 12.86
C GLU A 208 11.80 -1.92 12.67
N VAL A 209 11.37 -0.68 12.91
CA VAL A 209 9.97 -0.32 12.81
C VAL A 209 9.66 0.29 11.45
N ILE A 210 8.88 -0.43 10.65
CA ILE A 210 8.24 0.10 9.44
C ILE A 210 7.05 0.96 9.88
N ASP A 211 7.16 2.27 9.72
CA ASP A 211 6.15 3.23 10.18
C ASP A 211 5.37 3.91 9.04
N HIS A 212 5.80 3.68 7.80
CA HIS A 212 5.11 4.14 6.60
C HIS A 212 5.30 3.14 5.48
N MET A 213 4.23 2.94 4.70
CA MET A 213 4.26 2.16 3.47
C MET A 213 3.30 2.76 2.45
N TYR A 214 3.75 2.88 1.21
CA TYR A 214 2.89 3.25 0.10
C TYR A 214 3.37 2.69 -1.23
N PHE A 215 2.40 2.50 -2.12
CA PHE A 215 2.64 2.24 -3.53
C PHE A 215 2.58 3.57 -4.28
N TYR A 216 3.44 3.74 -5.27
CA TYR A 216 3.47 4.96 -6.06
C TYR A 216 3.77 4.65 -7.52
N ASN A 217 3.22 5.47 -8.40
CA ASN A 217 3.55 5.41 -9.81
C ASN A 217 4.85 6.19 -10.06
N TYR A 218 5.84 5.56 -10.70
CA TYR A 218 7.09 6.24 -11.10
C TYR A 218 6.87 7.22 -12.26
N PHE A 219 5.81 7.00 -13.04
CA PHE A 219 5.56 7.76 -14.23
C PHE A 219 4.79 9.02 -13.90
N ASP A 220 5.55 10.11 -13.92
CA ASP A 220 5.07 11.43 -14.25
C ASP A 220 4.59 11.40 -15.71
N SER A 221 3.41 10.80 -15.95
CA SER A 221 2.74 10.74 -17.27
C SER A 221 2.20 12.09 -17.73
N ILE A 222 2.51 13.13 -16.96
CA ILE A 222 2.35 14.52 -17.33
C ILE A 222 3.26 14.76 -18.55
N SER A 223 2.68 15.25 -19.65
CA SER A 223 3.47 15.59 -20.84
C SER A 223 4.46 16.70 -20.51
N ASP A 224 5.59 16.79 -21.23
CA ASP A 224 6.53 17.90 -21.03
C ASP A 224 5.86 19.28 -21.18
N GLU A 225 4.85 19.38 -22.04
CA GLU A 225 4.01 20.57 -22.20
C GLU A 225 3.21 20.89 -20.93
N GLU A 226 2.59 19.88 -20.33
CA GLU A 226 1.82 20.02 -19.10
C GLU A 226 2.73 20.27 -17.88
N LYS A 227 3.92 19.64 -17.83
CA LYS A 227 4.96 19.97 -16.83
C LYS A 227 5.42 21.41 -16.98
N ALA A 228 5.61 21.88 -18.21
CA ALA A 228 5.96 23.27 -18.49
C ALA A 228 4.82 24.23 -18.09
N ARG A 229 3.56 23.85 -18.33
CA ARG A 229 2.38 24.63 -17.90
C ARG A 229 2.31 24.73 -16.37
N GLN A 230 2.40 23.62 -15.66
CA GLN A 230 2.37 23.60 -14.19
C GLN A 230 3.56 24.34 -13.59
N ARG A 231 4.76 24.14 -14.14
CA ARG A 231 5.97 24.88 -13.71
C ARG A 231 5.81 26.37 -13.95
N LYS A 232 5.20 26.78 -15.07
CA LYS A 232 4.88 28.19 -15.33
C LYS A 232 3.87 28.73 -14.32
N GLU A 233 2.75 28.04 -14.09
CA GLU A 233 1.74 28.44 -13.11
C GLU A 233 2.32 28.55 -11.71
N PHE A 234 3.20 27.64 -11.32
CA PHE A 234 3.89 27.66 -10.05
C PHE A 234 4.91 28.80 -9.95
N CYS A 235 5.82 28.93 -10.92
CA CYS A 235 6.90 29.92 -10.89
C CYS A 235 6.45 31.36 -11.18
N GLU A 236 5.29 31.56 -11.80
CA GLU A 236 4.66 32.89 -12.01
C GLU A 236 3.52 33.17 -11.02
N GLY A 237 3.14 32.18 -10.21
CA GLY A 237 2.06 32.25 -9.23
C GLY A 237 2.52 32.68 -7.83
N PRO A 238 1.57 32.81 -6.88
CA PRO A 238 1.85 33.26 -5.52
C PRO A 238 2.70 32.27 -4.71
N ASP A 239 2.77 31.00 -5.14
CA ASP A 239 3.45 29.92 -4.42
C ASP A 239 4.95 29.82 -4.74
N ARG A 240 5.46 30.65 -5.66
CA ARG A 240 6.87 30.68 -6.08
C ARG A 240 7.84 30.74 -4.89
N ASP A 241 7.55 31.59 -3.91
CA ASP A 241 8.43 31.84 -2.77
C ASP A 241 8.09 30.96 -1.56
N HIS A 242 7.29 29.90 -1.74
CA HIS A 242 6.84 29.05 -0.64
C HIS A 242 8.05 28.27 -0.05
N PRO A 243 8.37 28.42 1.24
CA PRO A 243 9.64 27.94 1.81
C PRO A 243 9.80 26.40 1.85
N ILE A 244 8.72 25.65 1.63
CA ILE A 244 8.73 24.17 1.55
C ILE A 244 8.63 23.69 0.09
N LEU A 245 8.10 24.52 -0.81
CA LEU A 245 7.75 24.12 -2.19
C LEU A 245 8.57 24.86 -3.27
N GLY A 246 9.20 25.99 -2.93
CA GLY A 246 9.80 26.97 -3.83
C GLY A 246 11.18 26.61 -4.36
N GLY A 247 11.64 25.38 -4.15
CA GLY A 247 12.81 24.85 -4.87
C GLY A 247 12.37 24.38 -6.26
N GLY A 248 12.95 24.92 -7.32
CA GLY A 248 12.68 24.49 -8.71
C GLY A 248 12.41 25.59 -9.74
N CYS A 249 12.36 26.86 -9.32
CA CYS A 249 12.17 28.02 -10.20
C CYS A 249 13.48 28.80 -10.47
N GLU A 250 14.62 28.34 -9.96
CA GLU A 250 15.92 29.00 -10.08
C GLU A 250 16.34 29.18 -11.55
N ASP A 251 15.98 28.19 -12.37
CA ASP A 251 16.24 28.17 -13.82
C ASP A 251 15.01 28.54 -14.66
N TYR A 252 13.99 29.20 -14.07
CA TYR A 252 12.79 29.65 -14.79
C TYR A 252 12.86 31.16 -15.14
N PRO A 253 12.46 31.56 -16.37
CA PRO A 253 12.15 30.70 -17.50
C PRO A 253 13.42 30.02 -18.02
N VAL A 254 13.28 28.78 -18.49
CA VAL A 254 14.40 28.03 -19.07
C VAL A 254 14.90 28.80 -20.29
N LYS A 255 16.10 29.40 -20.17
CA LYS A 255 16.76 30.04 -21.30
C LYS A 255 17.27 28.94 -22.22
N LYS A 256 16.76 28.91 -23.45
CA LYS A 256 17.27 28.05 -24.53
C LYS A 256 18.70 28.40 -24.90
#